data_AF-A0A382D4M3-F1
#
_entry.id   AF-A0A382D4M3-F1
#
_cell.length_a   1.000
_cell.length_b   1.000
_cell.length_c   1.000
_cell.angle_alpha   90.00
_cell.angle_beta   90.00
_cell.angle_gamma   90.00
#
_symmetry.space_group_name_H-M   'P 1'
#
loop_
_entity.id
_entity.type
_entity.pdbx_description
1 polymer ?
#
loop_
_entity_poly.entity_id
_entity_poly.type
_entity_poly.pdbx_seq_one_letter_code
_entity_poly.pdbx_strand_id
1 'polypeptide(L)'
;FYQRHLRPDASEKHLLGVSKLATLFWGLFGCGVALYAGQLGSLLEAVNQVGSFFYGSLLGVFLLAFLVKTSNGNGAFWGLLAGMGSVFIVAQTTDISWLYYNVVGSLTVLVVGTIVSWMSSTGD
;
A
#
# COMPACT_ATOMS: atom_id res chain seq x y z
N PHE A 1 -4.55 -14.30 -3.10
CA PHE A 1 -3.13 -14.67 -2.91
C PHE A 1 -2.92 -16.18 -2.77
N TYR A 2 -3.56 -16.84 -1.79
CA TYR A 2 -3.36 -18.27 -1.48
C TYR A 2 -3.51 -19.21 -2.69
N GLN A 3 -4.64 -19.18 -3.38
CA GLN A 3 -4.85 -20.04 -4.55
C GLN A 3 -3.80 -19.76 -5.64
N ARG A 4 -3.61 -18.49 -6.02
CA ARG A 4 -2.72 -18.12 -7.13
C ARG A 4 -1.23 -18.46 -6.90
N HIS A 5 -0.72 -18.40 -5.67
CA HIS A 5 0.73 -18.53 -5.42
C HIS A 5 1.12 -19.71 -4.51
N LEU A 6 0.23 -20.19 -3.64
CA LEU A 6 0.56 -21.26 -2.69
C LEU A 6 -0.02 -22.61 -3.10
N ARG A 7 -1.27 -22.64 -3.57
CA ARG A 7 -1.91 -23.86 -4.11
C ARG A 7 -2.90 -23.53 -5.24
N PRO A 8 -2.42 -23.48 -6.50
CA PRO A 8 -3.26 -23.22 -7.68
C PRO A 8 -4.38 -24.25 -7.85
N ASP A 9 -4.06 -25.52 -7.63
CA ASP A 9 -4.97 -26.66 -7.85
C ASP A 9 -5.76 -27.06 -6.59
N ALA A 10 -5.91 -26.14 -5.62
CA ALA A 10 -6.68 -26.42 -4.42
C ALA A 10 -8.17 -26.63 -4.76
N SER A 11 -8.77 -27.68 -4.20
CA SER A 11 -10.21 -27.92 -4.33
C SER A 11 -11.03 -26.82 -3.65
N GLU A 12 -12.25 -26.58 -4.12
CA GLU A 12 -13.15 -25.58 -3.55
C GLU A 12 -13.38 -25.78 -2.05
N LYS A 13 -13.52 -27.03 -1.61
CA LYS A 13 -13.69 -27.38 -0.19
C LYS A 13 -12.48 -26.94 0.66
N HIS A 14 -11.27 -27.07 0.11
CA HIS A 14 -10.04 -26.61 0.77
C HIS A 14 -9.98 -25.08 0.81
N LEU A 15 -10.25 -24.41 -0.31
CA LEU A 15 -10.28 -22.95 -0.38
C LEU A 15 -11.31 -22.33 0.55
N LEU A 16 -12.49 -22.95 0.69
CA LEU A 16 -13.51 -22.53 1.64
C LEU A 16 -13.01 -22.66 3.09
N GLY A 17 -12.33 -23.75 3.42
CA GLY A 17 -11.72 -23.94 4.74
C GLY A 17 -10.65 -22.89 5.06
N VAL A 18 -9.75 -22.63 4.12
CA VAL A 18 -8.71 -21.58 4.24
C VAL A 18 -9.34 -20.19 4.39
N SER A 19 -10.38 -19.89 3.62
CA SER A 19 -11.08 -18.61 3.70
C SER A 19 -11.75 -18.42 5.07
N LYS A 20 -12.41 -19.45 5.60
CA LYS A 20 -12.99 -19.42 6.96
C LYS A 20 -11.91 -19.20 8.03
N LEU A 21 -10.77 -19.90 7.93
CA LEU A 21 -9.68 -19.74 8.87
C LEU A 21 -9.07 -18.34 8.79
N ALA A 22 -8.89 -17.80 7.58
CA ALA A 22 -8.41 -16.44 7.38
C ALA A 22 -9.40 -15.40 7.95
N THR A 23 -10.71 -15.61 7.77
CA THR A 23 -11.75 -14.75 8.35
C THR A 23 -11.75 -14.81 9.88
N LEU A 24 -11.63 -16.01 10.46
CA LEU A 24 -11.54 -16.19 11.91
C LEU A 24 -10.29 -15.51 12.47
N PHE A 25 -9.14 -15.72 11.84
CA PHE A 25 -7.89 -15.07 12.20
C PHE A 25 -8.03 -13.55 12.17
N TRP A 26 -8.59 -12.98 11.09
CA TRP A 26 -8.81 -11.54 11.00
C TRP A 26 -9.78 -11.01 12.05
N GLY A 27 -10.84 -11.76 12.37
CA GLY A 27 -11.77 -11.42 13.44
C GLY A 27 -11.08 -11.39 14.80
N LEU A 28 -10.31 -12.43 15.14
CA LEU A 28 -9.56 -12.50 16.40
C LEU A 28 -8.49 -11.40 16.49
N PHE A 29 -7.76 -11.16 15.40
CA PHE A 29 -6.80 -10.07 15.32
C PHE A 29 -7.48 -8.71 15.54
N GLY A 30 -8.61 -8.46 14.87
CA GLY A 30 -9.40 -7.25 15.05
C GLY A 30 -9.91 -7.07 16.48
N CYS A 31 -10.41 -8.14 17.11
CA CYS A 31 -10.78 -8.13 18.53
C CYS A 31 -9.59 -7.78 19.42
N GLY A 32 -8.42 -8.34 19.14
CA GLY A 32 -7.18 -8.01 19.85
C GLY A 32 -6.82 -6.54 19.72
N VAL A 33 -6.81 -6.00 18.50
CA VAL A 33 -6.55 -4.57 18.24
C VAL A 33 -7.58 -3.68 18.94
N ALA A 34 -8.86 -4.07 18.96
CA ALA A 34 -9.93 -3.31 19.61
C ALA A 34 -9.71 -3.13 21.11
N LEU A 35 -9.08 -4.10 21.79
CA LEU A 35 -8.73 -3.97 23.21
C LEU A 35 -7.71 -2.86 23.47
N TYR A 36 -6.84 -2.54 22.51
CA TYR A 36 -5.88 -1.45 22.58
C TYR A 36 -6.39 -0.14 21.96
N ALA A 37 -7.38 -0.23 21.06
CA ALA A 37 -7.93 0.92 20.35
C ALA A 37 -8.54 1.98 21.28
N GLY A 38 -9.06 1.58 22.45
CA GLY A 38 -9.60 2.50 23.45
C GLY A 38 -8.56 3.40 24.15
N GLN A 39 -7.27 3.14 23.94
CA GLN A 39 -6.16 3.97 24.46
C GLN A 39 -5.61 4.94 23.40
N LEU A 40 -5.98 4.75 22.13
CA LEU A 40 -5.70 5.69 21.06
C LEU A 40 -6.67 6.86 21.19
N GLY A 41 -6.26 8.07 20.80
CA GLY A 41 -7.11 9.27 20.86
C GLY A 41 -8.35 9.16 19.96
N SER A 42 -8.51 10.04 18.98
CA SER A 42 -9.56 9.82 18.00
C SER A 42 -9.23 8.57 17.17
N LEU A 43 -10.06 7.51 17.24
CA LEU A 43 -9.88 6.31 16.41
C LEU A 43 -9.83 6.66 14.92
N LEU A 44 -10.65 7.64 14.50
CA LEU A 44 -10.64 8.17 13.14
C LEU A 44 -9.27 8.76 12.79
N GLU A 45 -8.64 9.47 13.71
CA GLU A 45 -7.31 10.06 13.52
C GLU A 45 -6.23 8.98 13.47
N ALA A 46 -6.26 8.02 14.39
CA ALA A 46 -5.30 6.91 14.39
C ALA A 46 -5.35 6.10 13.08
N VAL A 47 -6.55 5.81 12.58
CA VAL A 47 -6.74 5.11 11.30
C VAL A 47 -6.22 5.95 10.13
N ASN A 48 -6.51 7.25 10.10
CA ASN A 48 -6.05 8.12 9.02
C ASN A 48 -4.54 8.37 9.07
N GLN A 49 -3.95 8.43 10.25
CA GLN A 49 -2.51 8.54 10.43
C GLN A 49 -1.81 7.30 9.87
N VAL A 50 -2.24 6.10 10.27
CA VAL A 50 -1.70 4.83 9.73
C VAL A 50 -1.95 4.74 8.23
N GLY A 51 -3.16 5.07 7.79
CA GLY A 51 -3.55 5.06 6.38
C GLY A 51 -2.69 5.96 5.52
N SER A 52 -2.35 7.16 6.01
CA SER A 52 -1.58 8.16 5.26
C SER A 52 -0.14 7.72 4.94
N PHE A 53 0.40 6.72 5.64
CA PHE A 53 1.67 6.08 5.24
C PHE A 53 1.58 5.34 3.90
N PHE A 54 0.38 4.92 3.50
CA PHE A 54 0.15 4.04 2.35
C PHE A 54 -0.70 4.70 1.27
N TYR A 55 -1.73 5.45 1.65
CA TYR A 55 -2.73 6.01 0.74
C TYR A 55 -2.11 6.88 -0.35
N GLY A 56 -1.17 7.77 0.01
CA GLY A 56 -0.44 8.59 -0.96
C GLY A 56 0.25 7.77 -2.04
N SER A 57 1.05 6.79 -1.65
CA SER A 57 1.81 5.98 -2.60
C SER A 57 0.89 5.11 -3.46
N LEU A 58 -0.19 4.54 -2.89
CA LEU A 58 -1.18 3.79 -3.66
C LEU A 58 -1.92 4.69 -4.67
N LEU A 59 -2.33 5.90 -4.25
CA LEU A 59 -2.90 6.90 -5.13
C LEU A 59 -1.93 7.25 -6.26
N GLY A 60 -0.65 7.46 -5.95
CA GLY A 60 0.40 7.72 -6.93
C GLY A 60 0.54 6.62 -7.98
N VAL A 61 0.40 5.35 -7.61
CA VAL A 61 0.41 4.22 -8.56
C VAL A 61 -0.80 4.30 -9.51
N PHE A 62 -1.99 4.59 -8.98
CA PHE A 62 -3.17 4.79 -9.83
C PHE A 62 -2.99 5.98 -10.77
N LEU A 63 -2.51 7.11 -10.26
CA LEU A 63 -2.26 8.30 -11.07
C LEU A 63 -1.20 8.03 -12.14
N LEU A 64 -0.14 7.28 -11.83
CA LEU A 64 0.86 6.86 -12.81
C LEU A 64 0.20 6.07 -13.95
N ALA A 65 -0.63 5.08 -13.62
CA ALA A 65 -1.33 4.26 -14.61
C ALA A 65 -2.31 5.06 -15.49
N PHE A 66 -3.00 6.07 -14.93
CA PHE A 66 -3.98 6.87 -15.67
C PHE A 66 -3.36 8.04 -16.45
N LEU A 67 -2.35 8.71 -15.90
CA LEU A 67 -1.82 9.97 -16.44
C LEU A 67 -0.57 9.78 -17.30
N VAL A 68 0.20 8.71 -17.09
CA VAL A 68 1.48 8.49 -17.77
C VAL A 68 1.33 7.36 -18.79
N LYS A 69 1.31 7.73 -20.08
CA LYS A 69 1.09 6.79 -21.19
C LYS A 69 2.14 5.68 -21.29
N THR A 70 3.37 5.98 -20.86
CA THR A 70 4.50 5.03 -20.88
C THR A 70 4.59 4.21 -19.59
N SER A 71 3.63 4.33 -18.67
CA SER A 71 3.66 3.61 -17.40
C SER A 71 3.64 2.09 -17.61
N ASN A 72 4.37 1.39 -16.74
CA ASN A 72 4.49 -0.07 -16.78
C ASN A 72 4.64 -0.65 -15.36
N GLY A 73 4.60 -1.99 -15.27
CA GLY A 73 4.66 -2.69 -13.99
C GLY A 73 5.92 -2.39 -13.17
N ASN A 74 7.08 -2.25 -13.83
CA ASN A 74 8.34 -1.92 -13.15
C ASN A 74 8.30 -0.51 -12.54
N GLY A 75 7.79 0.48 -13.28
CA GLY A 75 7.65 1.84 -12.77
C GLY A 75 6.64 1.94 -11.63
N ALA A 76 5.51 1.25 -11.73
CA ALA A 76 4.55 1.17 -10.63
C ALA A 76 5.17 0.54 -9.37
N PHE A 77 5.92 -0.57 -9.52
CA PHE A 77 6.54 -1.27 -8.40
C PHE A 77 7.64 -0.44 -7.71
N TRP A 78 8.62 0.04 -8.48
CA TRP A 78 9.72 0.84 -7.92
C TRP A 78 9.26 2.22 -7.46
N GLY A 79 8.29 2.81 -8.16
CA GLY A 79 7.60 4.03 -7.73
C GLY A 79 6.97 3.83 -6.36
N LEU A 80 6.15 2.78 -6.17
CA LEU A 80 5.49 2.48 -4.90
C LEU A 80 6.48 2.34 -3.73
N LEU A 81 7.57 1.59 -3.94
CA LEU A 81 8.60 1.42 -2.91
C LEU A 81 9.30 2.74 -2.57
N ALA A 82 9.65 3.55 -3.58
CA ALA A 82 10.24 4.87 -3.36
C ALA A 82 9.26 5.81 -2.66
N GLY A 83 7.96 5.78 -3.02
CA GLY A 83 6.91 6.54 -2.36
C GLY A 83 6.79 6.20 -0.88
N MET A 84 6.66 4.91 -0.54
CA MET A 84 6.63 4.45 0.85
C MET A 84 7.91 4.81 1.61
N GLY A 85 9.09 4.64 0.99
CA GLY A 85 10.37 5.03 1.57
C GLY A 85 10.47 6.53 1.84
N SER A 86 10.01 7.37 0.91
CA SER A 86 10.00 8.82 1.07
C SER A 86 9.08 9.28 2.20
N VAL A 87 7.88 8.69 2.31
CA VAL A 87 6.96 8.97 3.40
C VAL A 87 7.56 8.56 4.74
N PHE A 88 8.21 7.39 4.79
CA PHE A 88 8.91 6.95 6.00
C PHE A 88 10.01 7.94 6.42
N ILE A 89 10.86 8.37 5.48
CA ILE A 89 11.92 9.36 5.76
C ILE A 89 11.32 10.68 6.25
N VAL A 90 10.31 11.20 5.57
CA VAL A 90 9.64 12.46 5.93
C VAL A 90 9.01 12.35 7.33
N ALA A 91 8.36 11.23 7.64
CA ALA A 91 7.75 11.01 8.94
C ALA A 91 8.76 10.92 10.10
N GLN A 92 10.05 10.66 9.83
CA GLN A 92 11.10 10.59 10.85
C GLN A 92 11.94 11.87 10.93
N THR A 93 11.95 12.70 9.89
CA THR A 93 12.89 13.83 9.76
C THR A 93 12.21 15.19 9.75
N THR A 94 10.88 15.24 9.63
CA THR A 94 10.15 16.50 9.49
C THR A 94 8.93 16.54 10.41
N ASP A 95 8.60 17.74 10.91
CA ASP A 95 7.45 17.98 11.79
C ASP A 95 6.19 18.37 10.99
N ILE A 96 5.97 17.77 9.81
CA ILE A 96 4.78 18.04 9.00
C ILE A 96 3.61 17.16 9.44
N SER A 97 2.38 17.66 9.25
CA SER A 97 1.17 16.87 9.53
C SER A 97 1.12 15.62 8.66
N TRP A 98 0.68 14.50 9.24
CA TRP A 98 0.52 13.20 8.59
C TRP A 98 -0.37 13.24 7.34
N LEU A 99 -1.22 14.24 7.18
CA LEU A 99 -2.02 14.47 5.96
C LEU A 99 -1.12 14.67 4.73
N TYR A 100 0.02 15.34 4.88
CA TYR A 100 0.97 15.63 3.80
C TYR A 100 1.73 14.40 3.32
N TYR A 101 1.73 13.31 4.08
CA TYR A 101 2.31 12.04 3.64
C TYR A 101 1.61 11.52 2.38
N ASN A 102 0.33 11.85 2.20
CA ASN A 102 -0.40 11.51 0.99
C ASN A 102 0.17 12.21 -0.25
N VAL A 103 0.50 13.50 -0.11
CA VAL A 103 1.09 14.31 -1.19
C VAL A 103 2.50 13.85 -1.49
N VAL A 104 3.33 13.66 -0.45
CA VAL A 104 4.71 13.17 -0.60
C VAL A 104 4.72 11.81 -1.29
N GLY A 105 3.94 10.85 -0.80
CA GLY A 105 3.87 9.52 -1.38
C GLY A 105 3.41 9.55 -2.85
N SER A 106 2.30 10.24 -3.14
CA SER A 106 1.75 10.27 -4.50
C SER A 106 2.68 10.93 -5.52
N LEU A 107 3.29 12.07 -5.16
CA LEU A 107 4.24 12.76 -6.02
C LEU A 107 5.53 11.97 -6.22
N THR A 108 6.08 11.36 -5.17
CA THR A 108 7.27 10.52 -5.30
C THR A 108 7.01 9.34 -6.23
N VAL A 109 5.86 8.66 -6.10
CA VAL A 109 5.51 7.57 -7.02
C VAL A 109 5.37 8.07 -8.45
N LEU A 110 4.70 9.21 -8.67
CA LEU A 110 4.56 9.78 -10.01
C LEU A 110 5.92 10.09 -10.63
N VAL A 111 6.83 10.73 -9.89
CA VAL A 111 8.16 11.10 -10.39
C VAL A 111 9.03 9.86 -10.64
N VAL A 112 9.23 9.03 -9.61
CA VAL A 112 10.10 7.85 -9.70
C VAL A 112 9.51 6.82 -10.67
N GLY A 113 8.21 6.59 -10.60
CA GLY A 113 7.52 5.65 -11.47
C GLY A 113 7.60 6.07 -12.94
N THR A 114 7.46 7.36 -13.25
CA THR A 114 7.63 7.87 -14.62
C THR A 114 9.06 7.67 -15.12
N ILE A 115 10.06 8.00 -14.30
CA ILE A 115 11.48 7.85 -14.66
C ILE A 115 11.80 6.38 -14.93
N VAL A 116 11.40 5.47 -14.02
CA VAL A 116 11.65 4.03 -14.16
C VAL A 116 10.89 3.44 -15.35
N SER A 117 9.63 3.84 -15.56
CA SER A 117 8.86 3.40 -16.72
C SER A 117 9.49 3.84 -18.04
N TRP A 118 10.00 5.07 -18.10
CA TRP A 118 10.68 5.58 -19.29
C TRP A 118 11.99 4.84 -19.57
N MET A 119 12.83 4.63 -18.55
CA MET A 119 14.08 3.87 -18.69
C MET A 119 13.85 2.44 -19.16
N SER A 120 12.83 1.77 -18.62
CA SER A 120 12.49 0.40 -19.03
C SER A 120 11.89 0.33 -20.43
N SER A 121 11.16 1.36 -20.88
CA SER A 121 10.61 1.41 -22.25
C SER A 121 11.65 1.64 -23.35
N THR A 122 12.86 2.12 -23.01
CA THR A 122 13.94 2.40 -23.97
C THR A 122 14.88 1.20 -24.15
N GLY A 123 14.76 0.18 -23.29
CA GLY A 123 15.57 -1.04 -23.34
C GLY A 123 14.99 -2.18 -24.17
N ASP A 124 13.76 -2.03 -24.67
CA ASP A 124 13.06 -2.95 -25.57
C ASP A 124 13.08 -2.40 -27.01
#